data_AF-A0A937HHC0-F1
#
_entry.id   AF-A0A937HHC0-F1
#
_cell.length_a   1.000
_cell.length_b   1.000
_cell.length_c   1.000
_cell.angle_alpha   90.00
_cell.angle_beta   90.00
_cell.angle_gamma   90.00
#
_symmetry.space_group_name_H-M   'P 1'
#
loop_
_entity.id
_entity.type
_entity.pdbx_description
1 polymer ?
#
loop_
_entity_poly.entity_id
_entity_poly.type
_entity_poly.pdbx_seq_one_letter_code
_entity_poly.pdbx_strand_id
1 'polypeptide(L)'
;MLVIDNRRLIENYFDKIKLSPVNSGSAMWVPQPRCRDTFKGFENYPWEQRKKCGEGAVAELCVPDKIEDFANYVEDVWEIKPGN
;
A
#
# COMPACT_ATOMS: atom_id res chain seq x y z
N MET A 1 -8.26 -1.70 12.55
CA MET A 1 -7.36 -0.92 11.67
C MET A 1 -6.03 -0.76 12.38
N LEU A 2 -4.94 -0.86 11.63
CA LEU A 2 -3.58 -0.71 12.16
C LEU A 2 -3.01 0.60 11.62
N VAL A 3 -2.43 1.40 12.51
CA VAL A 3 -1.59 2.54 12.15
C VAL A 3 -0.15 2.07 12.25
N ILE A 4 0.66 2.35 11.24
CA ILE A 4 2.03 1.84 11.14
C ILE A 4 3.03 2.95 10.84
N ASP A 5 4.25 2.80 11.35
CA ASP A 5 5.41 3.61 10.98
C ASP A 5 5.87 3.20 9.57
N ASN A 6 5.33 3.91 8.58
CA ASN A 6 5.64 3.66 7.18
C ASN A 6 7.11 3.99 6.84
N ARG A 7 7.75 4.94 7.54
CA ARG A 7 9.14 5.33 7.27
C ARG A 7 10.04 4.15 7.59
N ARG A 8 9.95 3.61 8.81
CA ARG A 8 10.79 2.49 9.24
C ARG A 8 10.51 1.22 8.43
N LEU A 9 9.26 0.98 8.04
CA LEU A 9 8.92 -0.13 7.14
C LEU A 9 9.59 0.04 5.77
N ILE A 10 9.50 1.23 5.18
CA ILE A 10 10.09 1.54 3.87
C ILE A 10 11.61 1.42 3.93
N GLU A 11 12.26 1.96 4.96
CA GLU A 11 13.71 1.86 5.13
C GLU A 11 14.18 0.39 5.20
N ASN A 12 13.46 -0.47 5.93
CA ASN A 12 13.84 -1.87 6.10
C ASN A 12 13.52 -2.77 4.90
N TYR A 13 12.56 -2.38 4.05
CA TYR A 13 12.06 -3.21 2.95
C TYR A 13 12.11 -2.55 1.57
N PHE A 14 12.82 -1.42 1.42
CA PHE A 14 12.80 -0.57 0.23
C PHE A 14 12.90 -1.35 -1.09
N ASP A 15 13.90 -2.24 -1.20
CA ASP A 15 14.17 -3.02 -2.42
C ASP A 15 13.11 -4.08 -2.71
N LYS A 16 12.36 -4.50 -1.70
CA LYS A 16 11.32 -5.53 -1.79
C LYS A 16 9.95 -4.92 -2.07
N ILE A 17 9.69 -3.71 -1.57
CA ILE A 17 8.39 -3.06 -1.70
C ILE A 17 7.99 -2.91 -3.17
N LYS A 18 6.72 -3.23 -3.42
CA LYS A 18 6.01 -2.91 -4.66
C LYS A 18 4.81 -2.03 -4.32
N LEU A 19 4.58 -1.05 -5.18
CA LEU A 19 3.51 -0.08 -5.07
C LEU A 19 2.51 -0.27 -6.22
N SER A 20 1.23 -0.16 -5.93
CA SER A 20 0.15 -0.14 -6.90
C SER A 20 -0.58 1.21 -6.88
N PRO A 21 -0.85 1.81 -8.05
CA PRO A 21 -1.62 3.05 -8.14
C PRO A 21 -3.13 2.83 -7.93
N VAL A 22 -3.58 1.59 -7.87
CA VAL A 22 -5.00 1.25 -7.72
C VAL A 22 -5.20 0.34 -6.53
N ASN A 23 -6.39 0.40 -5.92
CA ASN A 23 -6.81 -0.58 -4.92
C ASN A 23 -7.08 -1.92 -5.62
N SER A 24 -6.11 -2.82 -5.56
CA SER A 24 -6.11 -4.13 -6.20
C SER A 24 -7.09 -5.11 -5.54
N GLY A 25 -7.42 -4.86 -4.26
CA GLY A 25 -8.38 -5.62 -3.46
C GLY A 25 -9.85 -5.27 -3.73
N SER A 26 -10.12 -4.14 -4.37
CA SER A 26 -11.48 -3.76 -4.81
C SER A 26 -11.92 -4.62 -6.01
N ALA A 27 -12.41 -5.83 -5.74
CA ALA A 27 -12.82 -6.79 -6.77
C ALA A 27 -14.32 -6.78 -7.07
N MET A 28 -15.17 -6.35 -6.13
CA MET A 28 -16.64 -6.47 -6.24
C MET A 28 -17.34 -5.18 -6.66
N TRP A 29 -17.02 -4.04 -6.04
CA TRP A 29 -17.78 -2.80 -6.21
C TRP A 29 -17.25 -1.90 -7.33
N VAL A 30 -15.92 -1.74 -7.40
CA VAL A 30 -15.25 -0.94 -8.43
C VAL A 30 -13.98 -1.67 -8.87
N PRO A 31 -14.11 -2.72 -9.70
CA PRO A 31 -12.97 -3.51 -10.15
C PRO A 31 -12.01 -2.66 -10.98
N GLN A 32 -10.77 -2.55 -10.51
CA GLN A 32 -9.70 -1.87 -11.24
C GLN A 32 -9.03 -2.84 -12.21
N PRO A 33 -8.60 -2.38 -13.41
CA PRO A 33 -7.79 -3.19 -14.30
C PRO A 33 -6.51 -3.66 -13.60
N ARG A 34 -6.24 -4.98 -13.64
CA ARG A 34 -5.07 -5.60 -13.01
C ARG A 34 -4.28 -6.37 -14.06
N CYS A 35 -2.96 -6.27 -13.98
CA CYS A 35 -2.04 -6.97 -14.86
C CYS A 35 -0.73 -7.24 -14.12
N ARG A 36 0.24 -7.85 -14.81
CA ARG A 36 1.58 -8.12 -14.28
C ARG A 36 2.29 -6.85 -13.78
N ASP A 37 1.90 -5.69 -14.32
CA ASP A 37 2.48 -4.39 -14.01
C ASP A 37 1.71 -3.61 -12.94
N THR A 38 0.70 -4.20 -12.30
CA THR A 38 -0.06 -3.52 -11.24
C THR A 38 0.81 -3.14 -10.06
N PHE A 39 1.77 -3.99 -9.68
CA PHE A 39 2.69 -3.76 -8.58
C PHE A 39 4.10 -3.50 -9.11
N LYS A 40 4.63 -2.30 -8.88
CA LYS A 40 5.94 -1.86 -9.38
C LYS A 40 6.84 -1.41 -8.24
N GLY A 41 8.16 -1.58 -8.37
CA GLY A 41 9.10 -0.98 -7.42
C GLY A 41 9.08 0.55 -7.49
N PHE A 42 9.67 1.22 -6.49
CA PHE A 42 9.71 2.68 -6.38
C PHE A 42 10.14 3.38 -7.68
N GLU A 43 11.21 2.92 -8.33
CA GLU A 43 11.75 3.53 -9.55
C GLU A 43 10.78 3.49 -10.74
N ASN A 44 9.91 2.50 -10.78
CA ASN A 44 8.97 2.29 -11.89
C ASN A 44 7.54 2.71 -11.56
N TYR A 45 7.31 3.21 -10.33
CA TYR A 45 6.01 3.69 -9.91
C TYR A 45 5.69 5.04 -10.59
N PRO A 46 4.45 5.29 -11.06
CA PRO A 46 4.12 6.46 -11.87
C PRO A 46 3.95 7.75 -11.04
N TRP A 47 4.99 8.15 -10.29
CA TRP A 47 4.96 9.29 -9.35
C TRP A 47 4.38 10.57 -9.95
N GLU A 48 4.81 10.96 -11.14
CA GLU A 48 4.36 12.19 -11.80
C GLU A 48 2.88 12.17 -12.19
N GLN A 49 2.34 11.00 -12.51
CA GLN A 49 0.90 10.87 -12.77
C GLN A 49 0.12 10.96 -11.46
N ARG A 50 0.64 10.33 -10.39
CA ARG A 50 -0.02 10.27 -9.08
C ARG A 50 -0.05 11.60 -8.35
N LYS A 51 1.01 12.41 -8.46
CA LYS A 51 1.05 13.77 -7.87
C LYS A 51 -0.14 14.63 -8.30
N LYS A 52 -0.66 14.43 -9.52
CA LYS A 52 -1.82 15.17 -10.06
C LYS A 52 -3.15 14.82 -9.39
N CYS A 53 -3.22 13.71 -8.64
CA CYS A 53 -4.42 13.25 -7.95
C CYS A 53 -4.63 13.90 -6.57
N GLY A 54 -3.68 14.71 -6.08
CA GLY A 54 -3.78 15.38 -4.77
C GLY A 54 -4.00 14.37 -3.64
N GLU A 55 -5.06 14.56 -2.86
CA GLU A 55 -5.44 13.66 -1.75
C GLU A 55 -5.76 12.23 -2.22
N GLY A 56 -6.13 12.06 -3.49
CA GLY A 56 -6.32 10.73 -4.11
C GLY A 56 -5.02 10.03 -4.48
N ALA A 57 -3.85 10.63 -4.25
CA ALA A 57 -2.54 10.07 -4.57
C ALA A 57 -2.10 8.95 -3.60
N VAL A 58 -3.05 8.21 -3.01
CA VAL A 58 -2.79 7.05 -2.16
C VAL A 58 -2.23 5.91 -3.01
N ALA A 59 -1.19 5.24 -2.50
CA ALA A 59 -0.61 4.04 -3.10
C ALA A 59 -0.94 2.82 -2.24
N GLU A 60 -1.29 1.71 -2.87
CA GLU A 60 -1.32 0.42 -2.19
C GLU A 60 0.11 -0.13 -2.12
N LEU A 61 0.56 -0.48 -0.92
CA LEU A 61 1.90 -0.98 -0.64
C LEU A 61 1.86 -2.48 -0.39
N CYS A 62 2.74 -3.21 -1.07
CA CYS A 62 2.92 -4.65 -0.92
C CYS A 62 4.40 -4.96 -0.64
N VAL A 63 4.65 -5.75 0.40
CA VAL A 63 5.94 -6.42 0.60
C VAL A 63 5.72 -7.89 0.20
N PRO A 64 6.38 -8.39 -0.86
CA PRO A 64 6.26 -9.78 -1.26
C PRO A 64 6.60 -10.75 -0.12
N ASP A 65 5.93 -11.89 -0.12
CA ASP A 65 6.07 -13.00 0.83
C ASP A 65 5.64 -12.65 2.27
N LYS A 66 6.46 -11.88 3.01
CA LYS A 66 6.17 -11.51 4.41
C LYS A 66 7.00 -10.33 4.92
N ILE A 67 6.50 -9.75 6.01
CA ILE A 67 7.24 -8.85 6.90
C ILE A 67 7.49 -9.63 8.21
N GLU A 68 8.74 -9.68 8.63
CA GLU A 68 9.12 -10.34 9.89
C GLU A 68 8.79 -9.39 11.05
N ASP A 69 8.30 -9.94 12.15
CA ASP A 69 7.96 -9.18 13.37
C ASP A 69 7.14 -7.91 13.10
N PHE A 70 6.07 -8.02 12.29
CA PHE A 70 5.27 -6.89 11.82
C PHE A 70 4.79 -5.95 12.95
N ALA A 71 4.57 -6.49 14.15
CA ALA A 71 4.20 -5.72 15.33
C ALA A 71 5.21 -4.60 15.67
N ASN A 72 6.48 -4.73 15.29
CA ASN A 72 7.51 -3.71 15.48
C ASN A 72 7.27 -2.43 14.67
N TYR A 73 6.38 -2.48 13.67
CA TYR A 73 6.02 -1.35 12.83
C TYR A 73 4.65 -0.76 13.20
N VAL A 74 3.91 -1.37 14.13
CA VAL A 74 2.57 -0.91 14.52
C VAL A 74 2.70 0.18 15.58
N GLU A 75 2.12 1.35 15.30
CA GLU A 75 2.05 2.49 16.23
C GLU A 75 0.75 2.48 17.02
N ASP A 76 -0.36 2.08 16.40
CA ASP A 76 -1.68 2.07 17.04
C ASP A 76 -2.60 1.00 16.44
N VAL A 77 -3.57 0.55 17.24
CA VAL A 77 -4.55 -0.48 16.89
C VAL A 77 -5.94 0.00 17.24
N TRP A 78 -6.75 0.21 16.21
CA TRP A 78 -8.13 0.68 16.38
C TRP A 78 -9.11 -0.44 16.09
N GLU A 79 -10.00 -0.71 17.04
CA GLU A 79 -11.16 -1.57 16.77
C GLU A 79 -12.16 -0.80 15.91
N ILE A 80 -12.44 -1.32 14.71
CA ILE A 80 -13.50 -0.76 13.86
C ILE A 80 -14.76 -1.56 14.14
N LYS A 81 -15.78 -0.89 14.67
CA LYS A 81 -17.12 -1.48 14.76
C LYS A 81 -17.75 -1.51 13.36
N PRO A 82 -18.45 -2.59 12.98
CA PRO A 82 -19.20 -2.62 11.74
C PRO A 82 -20.17 -1.42 11.70
N GLY A 83 -20.23 -0.73 10.57
CA GLY A 83 -21.28 0.26 10.33
C GLY A 83 -22.65 -0.44 10.23
N ASN A 84 -23.69 0.16 10.82
CA ASN A 84 -25.08 -0.29 10.72
C ASN A 84 -25.58 -0.31 9.27
#